data_AF-A0A957V5D1-F1
#
_entry.id   AF-A0A957V5D1-F1
#
_cell.length_a   1.000
_cell.length_b   1.000
_cell.length_c   1.000
_cell.angle_alpha   90.00
_cell.angle_beta   90.00
_cell.angle_gamma   90.00
#
_symmetry.space_group_name_H-M   'P 1'
#
loop_
_entity.id
_entity.type
_entity.pdbx_description
1 polymer ?
#
loop_
_entity_poly.entity_id
_entity_poly.type
_entity_poly.pdbx_seq_one_letter_code
_entity_poly.pdbx_strand_id
1 'polypeptide(L)'
;LPAGGEATVTIVGMVDPLQSLPLVNTAAVTATTPLTNTDLAWVTITTTVSALANLSLILDSTPTAVAGLTATVQAQVINLGPS
;
A
#
# COMPACT_ATOMS: atom_id res chain seq x y z
N LEU A 1 12.47 27.55 15.88
CA LEU A 1 13.30 26.73 16.80
C LEU A 1 14.61 27.47 17.04
N PRO A 2 15.23 27.36 18.23
CA PRO A 2 16.59 27.86 18.43
C PRO A 2 17.59 27.14 17.50
N ALA A 3 18.80 27.68 17.35
CA ALA A 3 19.84 27.04 16.56
C ALA A 3 20.14 25.62 17.09
N GLY A 4 20.14 24.64 16.19
CA GLY A 4 20.29 23.22 16.53
C GLY A 4 19.05 22.55 17.14
N GLY A 5 17.93 23.26 17.27
CA GLY A 5 16.67 22.68 17.73
C GLY A 5 15.99 21.80 16.68
N GLU A 6 15.40 20.70 17.13
CA GLU A 6 14.66 19.74 16.29
C GLU A 6 13.18 19.69 16.71
N ALA A 7 12.30 19.45 15.74
CA ALA A 7 10.90 19.16 15.99
C ALA A 7 10.43 18.04 15.07
N THR A 8 9.63 17.12 15.60
CA THR A 8 9.09 15.98 14.85
C THR A 8 7.57 16.12 14.77
N VAL A 9 7.02 15.89 13.57
CA VAL A 9 5.58 15.83 13.33
C VAL A 9 5.25 14.44 12.77
N THR A 10 4.39 13.70 13.46
CA THR A 10 3.95 12.37 13.04
C THR A 10 2.54 12.45 12.48
N ILE A 11 2.34 11.98 11.25
CA ILE A 11 1.04 11.88 10.59
C ILE A 11 0.71 10.40 10.43
N VAL A 12 -0.44 9.98 10.97
CA VAL A 12 -0.96 8.61 10.84
C VAL A 12 -2.29 8.68 10.10
N GLY A 13 -2.44 7.86 9.07
CA GLY A 13 -3.66 7.75 8.27
C GLY A 13 -3.91 6.32 7.83
N MET A 14 -5.14 6.03 7.44
CA MET A 14 -5.53 4.76 6.85
C MET A 14 -5.46 4.88 5.33
N VAL A 15 -4.79 3.93 4.68
CA VAL A 15 -4.71 3.85 3.22
C VAL A 15 -5.88 3.00 2.72
N ASP A 16 -6.51 3.42 1.64
CA ASP A 16 -7.55 2.61 0.98
C ASP A 16 -6.95 1.26 0.55
N PRO A 17 -7.55 0.11 0.91
CA PRO A 17 -7.07 -1.21 0.49
C PRO A 17 -7.05 -1.41 -1.04
N LEU A 18 -7.73 -0.56 -1.81
CA LEU A 18 -7.71 -0.56 -3.27
C LEU A 18 -6.65 0.41 -3.87
N GLN A 19 -5.90 1.11 -3.03
CA GLN A 19 -4.83 1.99 -3.50
C GLN A 19 -3.77 1.17 -4.24
N SER A 20 -3.47 1.56 -5.48
CA SER A 20 -2.50 0.89 -6.34
C SER A 20 -1.38 1.81 -6.80
N LEU A 21 -1.54 3.12 -6.62
CA LEU A 21 -0.53 4.11 -6.96
C LEU A 21 0.38 4.41 -5.76
N PRO A 22 1.65 4.81 -6.00
CA PRO A 22 2.53 5.25 -4.94
C PRO A 22 1.97 6.43 -4.14
N LEU A 23 2.24 6.44 -2.84
CA LEU A 23 1.88 7.54 -1.95
C LEU A 23 2.99 8.59 -1.96
N VAL A 24 2.63 9.84 -2.24
CA VAL A 24 3.57 10.97 -2.27
C VAL A 24 3.37 11.82 -1.03
N ASN A 25 4.39 11.87 -0.17
CA ASN A 25 4.39 12.70 1.03
C ASN A 25 5.36 13.86 0.83
N THR A 26 4.85 15.08 0.95
CA THR A 26 5.66 16.30 0.89
C THR A 26 5.61 17.00 2.25
N ALA A 27 6.77 17.19 2.86
CA ALA A 27 6.92 18.04 4.04
C ALA A 27 7.54 19.36 3.60
N ALA A 28 7.02 20.47 4.10
CA ALA A 28 7.54 21.80 3.84
C ALA A 28 7.62 22.61 5.15
N VAL A 29 8.63 23.47 5.25
CA VAL A 29 8.81 24.38 6.37
C VAL A 29 8.75 25.82 5.87
N THR A 30 8.12 26.68 6.66
CA THR A 30 8.11 28.12 6.43
C THR A 30 8.58 28.83 7.68
N ALA A 31 9.07 30.06 7.51
CA ALA A 31 9.55 30.90 8.60
C ALA A 31 9.19 32.36 8.34
N THR A 32 8.94 33.11 9.42
CA THR A 32 8.72 34.56 9.34
C THR A 32 10.02 35.33 9.10
N THR A 33 11.14 34.78 9.56
CA THR A 33 12.48 35.21 9.15
C THR A 33 12.88 34.45 7.88
N PRO A 34 13.36 35.12 6.81
CA PRO A 34 13.70 34.45 5.56
C PRO A 34 14.70 33.30 5.73
N LEU A 35 14.44 32.19 5.05
CA LEU A 35 15.34 31.05 5.01
C LEU A 35 16.57 31.41 4.15
N THR A 36 17.76 31.01 4.61
CA THR A 36 19.03 31.25 3.90
C THR A 36 19.24 30.25 2.75
N ASN A 37 18.65 29.06 2.85
CA ASN A 37 18.65 28.04 1.80
C ASN A 37 17.22 27.53 1.60
N THR A 38 16.59 27.90 0.50
CA THR A 38 15.22 27.52 0.16
C THR A 38 15.12 26.10 -0.42
N ASP A 39 16.20 25.54 -0.94
CA ASP A 39 16.20 24.20 -1.55
C ASP A 39 16.00 23.10 -0.50
N LEU A 40 16.29 23.41 0.76
CA LEU A 40 16.08 22.53 1.91
C LEU A 40 14.76 22.82 2.66
N ALA A 41 13.93 23.72 2.14
CA ALA A 41 12.66 24.08 2.78
C ALA A 41 11.57 23.02 2.57
N TRP A 42 11.78 22.07 1.65
CA TRP A 42 10.85 20.98 1.41
C TRP A 42 11.59 19.67 1.14
N VAL A 43 10.87 18.57 1.37
CA VAL A 43 11.30 17.24 0.97
C VAL A 43 10.08 16.44 0.51
N THR A 44 10.26 15.66 -0.55
CA THR A 44 9.25 14.73 -1.04
C THR A 44 9.77 13.31 -0.94
N ILE A 45 8.95 12.43 -0.37
CA ILE A 45 9.21 11.00 -0.27
C ILE A 45 8.06 10.27 -0.96
N THR A 46 8.40 9.33 -1.84
CA THR A 46 7.43 8.46 -2.49
C THR A 46 7.53 7.06 -1.90
N THR A 47 6.41 6.58 -1.35
CA THR A 47 6.28 5.23 -0.82
C THR A 47 5.53 4.38 -1.81
N THR A 48 6.14 3.32 -2.31
CA THR A 48 5.47 2.36 -3.19
C THR A 48 4.40 1.59 -2.42
N VAL A 49 3.23 1.43 -3.03
CA VAL A 49 2.17 0.57 -2.49
C VAL A 49 2.33 -0.83 -3.08
N SER A 50 2.39 -1.85 -2.22
CA SER A 50 2.37 -3.25 -2.63
C SER A 50 1.09 -3.88 -2.11
N ALA A 51 0.15 -4.16 -3.01
CA ALA A 51 -1.06 -4.89 -2.67
C ALA A 51 -0.73 -6.39 -2.60
N LEU A 52 -0.47 -6.89 -1.39
CA LEU A 52 -0.23 -8.30 -1.13
C LEU A 52 -1.45 -8.88 -0.43
N ALA A 53 -2.06 -9.90 -1.05
CA ALA A 53 -3.18 -10.59 -0.45
C ALA A 53 -2.89 -12.08 -0.27
N ASN A 54 -3.36 -12.62 0.84
CA ASN A 54 -3.41 -14.05 1.04
C ASN A 54 -4.60 -14.62 0.26
N LEU A 55 -4.38 -15.70 -0.48
CA LEU A 55 -5.44 -16.39 -1.22
C LEU A 55 -5.70 -17.75 -0.58
N SER A 56 -6.98 -18.10 -0.43
CA SER A 56 -7.40 -19.45 -0.07
C SER A 56 -8.03 -20.13 -1.29
N LEU A 57 -7.59 -21.34 -1.60
CA LEU A 57 -8.12 -22.19 -2.66
C LEU A 57 -8.67 -23.46 -2.04
N ILE A 58 -9.96 -23.71 -2.27
CA ILE A 58 -10.63 -24.95 -1.85
C ILE A 58 -11.13 -25.65 -3.09
N LEU A 59 -10.67 -26.89 -3.31
CA LEU A 59 -11.17 -27.79 -4.34
C LEU A 59 -12.06 -28.84 -3.67
N ASP A 60 -13.33 -28.50 -3.46
CA ASP A 60 -14.33 -29.41 -2.90
C ASP A 60 -15.22 -29.96 -4.02
N SER A 61 -14.59 -30.68 -4.94
CA SER A 61 -15.30 -31.36 -6.02
C SER A 61 -14.81 -32.79 -6.14
N THR A 62 -15.76 -33.72 -6.24
CA THR A 62 -15.49 -35.16 -6.41
C THR A 62 -16.02 -35.68 -7.76
N PRO A 63 -15.72 -35.03 -8.90
CA PRO A 63 -16.24 -35.50 -10.17
C PRO A 63 -15.60 -36.83 -10.56
N THR A 64 -16.41 -37.72 -11.13
CA THR A 64 -15.90 -38.94 -11.75
C THR A 64 -15.61 -38.65 -13.22
N ALA A 65 -14.37 -38.85 -13.65
CA ALA A 65 -13.96 -38.65 -15.04
C ALA A 65 -14.09 -39.97 -15.83
N VAL A 66 -14.66 -39.88 -17.04
CA VAL A 66 -14.74 -40.99 -17.99
C VAL A 66 -14.02 -40.59 -19.28
N ALA A 67 -13.19 -41.48 -19.82
CA ALA A 67 -12.39 -41.20 -21.01
C ALA A 67 -13.27 -40.78 -22.19
N GLY A 68 -12.86 -39.71 -22.89
CA GLY A 68 -13.60 -39.15 -24.02
C GLY A 68 -14.79 -38.25 -23.65
N LEU A 69 -15.09 -38.08 -22.35
CA LEU A 69 -16.15 -37.18 -21.86
C LEU A 69 -15.56 -36.05 -21.00
N THR A 70 -16.33 -34.97 -20.84
CA THR A 70 -15.97 -33.83 -19.99
C THR A 70 -16.44 -34.06 -18.56
N ALA A 71 -15.56 -33.77 -17.59
CA ALA A 71 -15.91 -33.68 -16.17
C ALA A 71 -15.75 -32.25 -15.68
N THR A 72 -16.72 -31.76 -14.90
CA THR A 72 -16.69 -30.41 -14.33
C THR A 72 -16.23 -30.48 -12.89
N VAL A 73 -15.16 -29.74 -12.59
CA VAL A 73 -14.69 -29.46 -11.22
C VAL A 73 -15.17 -28.08 -10.80
N GLN A 74 -15.38 -27.88 -9.50
CA GLN A 74 -15.61 -26.57 -8.92
C GLN A 74 -14.53 -26.30 -7.89
N ALA A 75 -13.90 -25.13 -8.01
CA ALA A 75 -12.96 -24.62 -7.04
C ALA A 75 -13.46 -23.26 -6.53
N GLN A 76 -13.29 -23.03 -5.24
CA GLN A 76 -13.56 -21.75 -4.62
C GLN A 76 -12.24 -21.03 -4.35
N VAL A 77 -12.12 -19.80 -4.86
CA VAL A 77 -11.00 -18.90 -4.57
C VAL A 77 -11.51 -17.76 -3.71
N ILE A 78 -10.86 -17.52 -2.58
CA ILE A 78 -11.18 -16.43 -1.67
C ILE A 78 -9.94 -15.53 -1.56
N ASN A 79 -10.12 -14.25 -1.87
CA ASN A 79 -9.15 -13.22 -1.55
C ASN A 79 -9.36 -12.81 -0.08
N LEU A 80 -8.35 -13.03 0.78
CA LEU A 80 -8.42 -12.70 2.20
C LEU A 80 -8.04 -11.23 2.50
N GLY A 81 -8.01 -10.38 1.47
CA GLY A 81 -7.71 -8.96 1.56
C GLY A 81 -6.22 -8.67 1.64
N PRO A 82 -5.84 -7.39 1.57
CA PRO A 82 -4.46 -6.98 1.78
C PRO A 82 -4.05 -7.19 3.24
N SER A 83 -2.82 -7.71 3.44
CA SER A 83 -2.19 -7.85 4.77
C SER A 83 -1.39 -6.60 5.14
#